data_AF-A0A4P9TE40-F1
#
_entry.id   AF-A0A4P9TE40-F1
#
_cell.length_a   1.000
_cell.length_b   1.000
_cell.length_c   1.000
_cell.angle_alpha   90.00
_cell.angle_beta   90.00
_cell.angle_gamma   90.00
#
_symmetry.space_group_name_H-M   'P 1'
#
loop_
_entity.id
_entity.type
_entity.pdbx_description
1 polymer ?
#
loop_
_entity_poly.entity_id
_entity_poly.type
_entity_poly.pdbx_seq_one_letter_code
_entity_poly.pdbx_strand_id
1 'polypeptide(L)' 'MPIHKLVQVGRTSGGVVLPKSELRALGCVDEDGNVKDQPVQVTRTEDRTWKISLIDSNDFPKDM' A
#
# COMPACT_ATOMS: atom_id res chain seq x y z
N MET A 1 4.89 -12.13 -0.54
CA MET A 1 4.37 -10.76 -0.74
C MET A 1 3.07 -10.85 -1.52
N PRO A 2 2.02 -10.16 -1.08
CA PRO A 2 0.71 -10.19 -1.74
C PRO A 2 0.72 -9.41 -3.08
N ILE A 3 -0.08 -9.86 -4.04
CA ILE A 3 -0.29 -9.22 -5.36
C ILE A 3 -1.74 -8.76 -5.42
N HIS A 4 -1.97 -7.49 -5.72
CA HIS A 4 -3.30 -6.87 -5.70
C HIS A 4 -3.71 -6.37 -7.08
N LYS A 5 -5.02 -6.39 -7.36
CA LYS A 5 -5.61 -5.81 -8.58
C LYS A 5 -5.96 -4.33 -8.34
N LEU A 6 -5.78 -3.50 -9.36
CA LEU A 6 -6.33 -2.14 -9.38
C LEU A 6 -7.83 -2.23 -9.55
N VAL A 7 -8.51 -1.48 -8.69
CA VAL A 7 -9.95 -1.34 -8.71
C VAL A 7 -10.31 0.12 -8.93
N GLN A 8 -11.49 0.37 -9.46
CA GLN A 8 -12.02 1.72 -9.55
C GLN A 8 -12.48 2.14 -8.15
N VAL A 9 -11.82 3.14 -7.57
CA VAL A 9 -12.10 3.65 -6.21
C VAL A 9 -12.95 4.93 -6.23
N GLY A 10 -13.09 5.55 -7.40
CA GLY A 10 -13.95 6.71 -7.62
C GLY A 10 -14.32 6.89 -9.09
N ARG A 11 -15.07 7.95 -9.40
CA ARG A 11 -15.58 8.19 -10.76
C ARG A 11 -14.46 8.33 -11.80
N THR A 12 -13.31 8.86 -11.39
CA THR A 12 -12.15 9.11 -12.27
C THR A 12 -10.84 8.57 -11.69
N SER A 13 -10.89 7.80 -10.60
CA SER A 13 -9.70 7.29 -9.90
C SER A 13 -9.70 5.77 -9.81
N GLY A 14 -8.54 5.20 -10.13
CA GLY A 14 -8.18 3.83 -9.81
C GLY A 14 -7.29 3.79 -8.57
N GLY A 15 -7.43 2.76 -7.75
CA GLY A 15 -6.62 2.56 -6.56
C GLY A 15 -6.37 1.09 -6.31
N VAL A 16 -5.34 0.80 -5.52
CA VAL A 16 -5.12 -0.54 -4.98
C VAL A 16 -5.68 -0.56 -3.57
N VAL A 17 -6.54 -1.54 -3.27
CA VAL A 17 -7.16 -1.68 -1.96
C VAL A 17 -6.46 -2.81 -1.21
N LEU A 18 -5.95 -2.52 -0.03
CA LEU A 18 -5.44 -3.53 0.89
C LEU A 18 -6.45 -3.74 2.02
N PRO A 19 -6.86 -4.98 2.29
CA PRO A 19 -7.64 -5.30 3.48
C PRO A 19 -6.90 -4.88 4.75
N LYS A 20 -7.65 -4.41 5.75
CA LYS A 20 -7.09 -4.01 7.05
C LYS A 20 -6.36 -5.16 7.76
N SER A 21 -6.78 -6.40 7.53
CA SER A 21 -6.09 -7.61 8.04
C SER A 21 -4.68 -7.76 7.46
N GLU A 22 -4.50 -7.46 6.17
CA GLU A 22 -3.17 -7.48 5.53
C GLU A 22 -2.31 -6.33 6.04
N LEU A 23 -2.88 -5.12 6.20
CA LEU A 23 -2.18 -3.99 6.80
C LEU A 23 -1.71 -4.30 8.24
N ARG A 24 -2.51 -5.03 9.03
CA ARG A 24 -2.09 -5.52 10.36
C ARG A 24 -0.92 -6.49 10.26
N ALA A 25 -0.98 -7.45 9.34
CA ALA A 25 0.11 -8.42 9.13
C ALA A 25 1.41 -7.75 8.66
N LEU A 26 1.31 -6.61 7.99
CA LEU A 26 2.41 -5.78 7.54
C LEU A 26 2.92 -4.80 8.62
N GLY A 27 2.28 -4.73 9.79
CA GLY A 27 2.65 -3.80 10.86
C GLY A 27 2.22 -2.34 10.63
N CYS A 28 1.41 -2.10 9.60
CA CYS A 28 0.92 -0.77 9.20
C CYS A 28 -0.32 -0.33 9.98
N VAL A 29 -0.69 -1.05 11.04
CA VAL A 29 -1.80 -0.68 11.93
C VAL A 29 -1.24 -0.42 13.32
N ASP A 30 -1.64 0.68 13.93
CA ASP A 30 -1.23 1.04 15.29
C ASP A 30 -2.07 0.33 16.37
N GLU A 31 -1.75 0.62 17.62
CA GLU A 31 -2.40 0.01 18.80
C GLU A 31 -3.88 0.38 18.90
N ASP A 32 -4.25 1.59 18.44
CA ASP A 32 -5.63 2.08 18.36
C ASP A 32 -6.39 1.48 17.17
N GLY A 33 -5.71 0.72 16.31
CA GLY A 33 -6.28 0.09 15.14
C GLY A 33 -6.41 1.02 13.94
N ASN A 34 -5.75 2.17 13.91
CA ASN A 34 -5.69 3.06 12.76
C ASN A 34 -4.54 2.67 11.82
N VAL A 35 -4.67 3.06 10.55
CA VAL A 35 -3.60 2.84 9.57
C VAL A 35 -2.52 3.89 9.81
N LYS A 36 -1.29 3.44 10.01
CA LYS A 36 -0.12 4.31 10.19
C LYS A 36 0.19 5.03 8.88
N ASP A 37 0.66 6.26 8.99
CA ASP A 37 1.24 6.98 7.86
C ASP A 37 2.62 6.37 7.55
N GLN A 38 2.75 5.75 6.38
CA GLN A 38 3.96 5.03 5.97
C GLN A 38 4.14 5.11 4.45
N PRO A 39 5.36 5.37 3.96
CA PRO A 39 5.65 5.26 2.54
C PRO A 39 5.52 3.81 2.05
N VAL A 40 4.82 3.65 0.94
CA VAL A 40 4.66 2.36 0.26
C VAL A 40 5.18 2.46 -1.16
N GLN A 41 5.89 1.43 -1.60
CA GLN A 41 6.28 1.26 -2.99
C GLN A 41 5.21 0.47 -3.71
N VAL A 42 4.65 1.04 -4.77
CA VAL A 42 3.73 0.35 -5.66
C VAL A 42 4.45 0.05 -6.97
N THR A 43 4.69 -1.22 -7.24
CA THR A 43 5.36 -1.68 -8.47
C THR A 43 4.35 -2.41 -9.35
N ARG A 44 4.17 -1.96 -10.59
CA ARG A 44 3.40 -2.72 -11.58
C ARG A 44 4.19 -3.96 -11.98
N THR A 45 3.55 -5.12 -11.95
CA THR A 45 4.20 -6.40 -12.30
C THR A 45 3.76 -6.86 -13.69
N GLU A 46 2.49 -7.19 -13.88
CA GLU A 46 1.91 -7.63 -15.17
C GLU A 46 0.45 -7.13 -15.30
N ASP A 47 -0.35 -7.71 -16.21
CA ASP A 47 -1.71 -7.30 -16.59
C ASP A 47 -2.59 -6.91 -15.41
N ARG A 48 -2.64 -5.60 -15.14
CA ARG A 48 -3.41 -5.01 -14.06
C ARG A 48 -3.15 -5.72 -12.71
N THR A 49 -1.88 -6.02 -12.44
CA THR A 49 -1.42 -6.48 -11.14
C THR A 49 -0.33 -5.57 -10.59
N TRP A 50 -0.47 -5.23 -9.32
CA TRP A 50 0.43 -4.37 -8.59
C TRP A 50 0.94 -5.10 -7.36
N LYS A 51 2.24 -4.99 -7.15
CA LYS A 51 2.93 -5.43 -5.96
C LYS A 51 3.10 -4.23 -5.04
N ILE A 52 2.77 -4.41 -3.78
CA ILE A 52 2.96 -3.41 -2.74
C ILE A 52 4.05 -3.89 -1.81
N SER A 53 5.06 -3.04 -1.63
CA SER A 53 6.14 -3.24 -0.66
C SER A 53 6.13 -2.06 0.30
N LEU A 54 6.38 -2.33 1.58
CA LEU A 54 6.65 -1.28 2.54
C LEU A 54 8.07 -0.74 2.31
N ILE A 55 8.19 0.58 2.30
CA ILE A 55 9.50 1.23 2.34
C ILE A 55 9.76 1.56 3.81
N ASP A 56 10.99 1.33 4.27
CA ASP A 56 11.42 1.90 5.53
C ASP A 56 11.36 3.44 5.38
N SER A 57 10.78 4.14 6.35
CA SER A 57 10.73 5.60 6.34
C SER A 57 12.12 6.25 6.24
N ASN A 58 13.19 5.50 6.53
CA ASN A 58 14.57 5.94 6.38
C ASN A 58 15.14 5.77 4.97
N ASP A 59 14.52 4.92 4.13
CA ASP A 59 14.90 4.67 2.74
C ASP A 59 14.10 5.53 1.73
N PHE A 60 13.08 6.25 2.21
CA PHE A 60 12.35 7.22 1.39
C PHE A 60 13.11 8.56 1.37
N PRO A 61 13.34 9.18 0.19
CA PRO A 61 14.02 10.48 0.15
C PRO A 61 13.22 11.50 0.96
N LYS A 62 13.87 12.11 1.95
CA LYS A 62 13.24 13.08 2.88
C LYS A 62 13.00 14.46 2.27
N ASP A 63 13.25 14.63 0.97
CA ASP A 63 13.11 15.92 0.28
C ASP A 63 12.44 15.72 -1.09
N MET A 64 11.17 16.11 -1.17
CA MET A 64 10.55 16.60 -2.40
C MET A 64 9.63 17.77 -2.08
#